data_AF-A0A2N5ZHQ4-F1
#
_entry.id   AF-A0A2N5ZHQ4-F1
#
_cell.length_a   1.000
_cell.length_b   1.000
_cell.length_c   1.000
_cell.angle_alpha   90.00
_cell.angle_beta   90.00
_cell.angle_gamma   90.00
#
_symmetry.space_group_name_H-M   'P 1'
#
loop_
_entity.id
_entity.type
_entity.pdbx_description
1 polymer ?
#
loop_
_entity_poly.entity_id
_entity_poly.type
_entity_poly.pdbx_seq_one_letter_code
_entity_poly.pdbx_strand_id
1 'polypeptide(L)'
;MNNEELKPYSLKIGNDSSEIYYQKLSEFTDNLLLYAHSQFGELLRKYTIFGKLHPNDALLDMLITGVLLNTYANQNQTNIRVKSEVLNLLYKLRSVSPNTKKITDKIRGKLSYNWLGNSKPEIKEYEIYSIDSLIQFLKGTSEYSEEIIRMQLVKKFLKSLSKLSQTSAISQIVKLAESFEKRASTKFHHYTSNVEHFWNSNRNKYVSRENYFFCSKKPVEYHLNMVGAELMNRTLKPIFKNTEEQVILVPTCMSSNPNCKKETINNELVCTSCNENCHVNRIKNQFNNTNIRTVLIPHSSKFSQYLRPWEGKTKTGLIGVACVLNLLKGGFEMKRLGIPSQCVFLDYSGCAKHWHSGIATNINQKKLSDIINQVKEQKSVLKIA
;
A
#
# COMPACT_ATOMS: atom_id res chain seq x y z
N MET A 1 -5.91 -24.53 17.60
CA MET A 1 -6.33 -23.88 16.34
C MET A 1 -5.38 -24.33 15.24
N ASN A 2 -5.88 -24.80 14.11
CA ASN A 2 -5.01 -25.11 12.97
C ASN A 2 -4.33 -23.82 12.48
N ASN A 3 -3.00 -23.81 12.41
CA ASN A 3 -2.19 -22.65 12.02
C ASN A 3 -2.47 -22.15 10.57
N GLU A 4 -3.26 -22.88 9.79
CA GLU A 4 -3.61 -22.55 8.40
C GLU A 4 -4.74 -21.52 8.23
N GLU A 5 -5.44 -21.14 9.31
CA GLU A 5 -6.56 -20.17 9.27
C GLU A 5 -6.23 -18.76 9.76
N LEU A 6 -5.01 -18.52 10.25
CA LEU A 6 -4.67 -17.26 10.90
C LEU A 6 -4.45 -16.14 9.88
N LYS A 7 -5.35 -15.15 9.86
CA LYS A 7 -5.25 -13.97 8.99
C LYS A 7 -4.30 -12.95 9.64
N PRO A 8 -3.23 -12.50 8.95
CA PRO A 8 -2.31 -11.50 9.52
C PRO A 8 -3.02 -10.25 10.05
N TYR A 9 -4.10 -9.82 9.39
CA TYR A 9 -4.92 -8.72 9.85
C TYR A 9 -6.41 -9.00 9.63
N SER A 10 -7.25 -8.33 10.41
CA SER A 10 -8.71 -8.27 10.22
C SER A 10 -9.22 -6.91 10.68
N LEU A 11 -10.04 -6.24 9.86
CA LEU A 11 -10.62 -4.93 10.14
C LEU A 11 -12.01 -5.03 10.82
N LYS A 12 -12.55 -6.25 10.93
CA LYS A 12 -13.89 -6.56 11.47
C LYS A 12 -13.85 -7.16 12.88
N ILE A 13 -12.87 -6.82 13.72
CA ILE A 13 -12.63 -7.55 14.98
C ILE A 13 -13.89 -7.59 15.86
N GLY A 14 -14.53 -8.75 15.95
CA GLY A 14 -15.77 -8.96 16.70
C GLY A 14 -17.00 -8.21 16.18
N ASN A 15 -16.92 -7.60 14.99
CA ASN A 15 -17.98 -6.75 14.43
C ASN A 15 -18.44 -7.29 13.06
N ASP A 16 -19.69 -7.02 12.70
CA ASP A 16 -20.27 -7.43 11.41
C ASP A 16 -19.66 -6.69 10.22
N SER A 17 -19.13 -5.50 10.46
CA SER A 17 -18.50 -4.63 9.46
C SER A 17 -17.23 -3.94 10.00
N SER A 18 -16.48 -3.32 9.10
CA SER A 18 -15.28 -2.54 9.46
C SER A 18 -15.58 -1.04 9.62
N GLU A 19 -16.83 -0.67 9.93
CA GLU A 19 -17.22 0.75 10.09
C GLU A 19 -16.45 1.43 11.23
N ILE A 20 -16.35 0.74 12.38
CA ILE A 20 -15.58 1.21 13.53
C ILE A 20 -14.10 1.39 13.16
N TYR A 21 -13.54 0.53 12.30
CA TYR A 21 -12.18 0.70 11.79
C TYR A 21 -12.04 2.01 11.01
N TYR A 22 -12.95 2.30 10.07
CA TYR A 22 -12.89 3.53 9.28
C TYR A 22 -13.08 4.80 10.13
N GLN A 23 -13.96 4.76 11.12
CA GLN A 23 -14.12 5.87 12.08
C GLN A 23 -12.83 6.12 12.86
N LYS A 24 -12.25 5.06 13.45
CA LYS A 24 -10.98 5.15 14.20
C LYS A 24 -9.82 5.61 13.31
N LEU A 25 -9.79 5.18 12.04
CA LEU A 25 -8.77 5.58 11.07
C LEU A 25 -8.84 7.08 10.75
N SER A 26 -10.05 7.60 10.52
CA SER A 26 -10.25 9.03 10.27
C SER A 26 -9.83 9.86 11.48
N GLU A 27 -10.37 9.53 12.66
CA GLU A 27 -10.07 10.23 13.93
C GLU A 27 -8.57 10.22 14.24
N PHE A 28 -7.91 9.07 14.06
CA PHE A 28 -6.46 8.97 14.23
C PHE A 28 -5.71 9.88 13.25
N THR A 29 -6.13 9.90 11.98
CA THR A 29 -5.48 10.70 10.94
C THR A 29 -5.63 12.20 11.21
N ASP A 30 -6.77 12.65 11.71
CA ASP A 30 -6.99 14.03 12.14
C ASP A 30 -6.04 14.42 13.27
N ASN A 31 -5.96 13.59 14.32
CA ASN A 31 -5.05 13.80 15.43
C ASN A 31 -3.58 13.78 15.01
N LEU A 32 -3.20 12.89 14.07
CA LEU A 32 -1.85 12.82 13.53
C LEU A 32 -1.48 14.09 12.77
N LEU A 33 -2.39 14.63 11.95
CA LEU A 33 -2.16 15.87 11.20
C LEU A 33 -1.93 17.06 12.14
N LEU A 34 -2.77 17.20 13.17
CA LEU A 34 -2.63 18.25 14.20
C LEU A 34 -1.28 18.13 14.92
N TYR A 35 -0.93 16.93 15.40
CA TYR A 35 0.33 16.67 16.06
C TYR A 35 1.53 16.96 15.16
N ALA A 36 1.49 16.47 13.91
CA ALA A 36 2.60 16.63 12.96
C ALA A 36 2.82 18.10 12.60
N HIS A 37 1.74 18.87 12.43
CA HIS A 37 1.83 20.31 12.17
C HIS A 37 2.39 21.08 13.37
N SER A 38 1.92 20.75 14.58
CA SER A 38 2.39 21.38 15.82
C SER A 38 3.87 21.14 16.08
N GLN A 39 4.35 19.91 15.91
CA GLN A 39 5.70 19.51 16.32
C GLN A 39 6.74 19.59 15.20
N PHE A 40 6.32 19.40 13.95
CA PHE A 40 7.22 19.29 12.79
C PHE A 40 6.83 20.22 11.64
N GLY A 41 5.96 21.20 11.89
CA GLY A 41 5.36 22.07 10.88
C GLY A 41 6.37 22.80 10.00
N GLU A 42 7.49 23.27 10.58
CA GLU A 42 8.53 23.97 9.80
C GLU A 42 9.22 23.03 8.79
N LEU A 43 9.63 21.84 9.24
CA LEU A 43 10.23 20.83 8.38
C LEU A 43 9.27 20.42 7.25
N LEU A 44 8.02 20.12 7.61
CA LEU A 44 6.99 19.74 6.65
C LEU A 44 6.72 20.85 5.64
N ARG A 45 6.63 22.11 6.08
CA ARG A 45 6.43 23.26 5.18
C ARG A 45 7.59 23.43 4.22
N LYS A 46 8.84 23.37 4.71
CA LYS A 46 10.05 23.46 3.87
C LYS A 46 10.07 22.36 2.80
N TYR A 47 9.76 21.12 3.19
CA TYR A 47 9.70 20.00 2.24
C TYR A 47 8.53 20.13 1.25
N THR A 48 7.36 20.56 1.71
CA THR A 48 6.18 20.79 0.87
C THR A 48 6.49 21.78 -0.25
N ILE A 49 7.16 22.90 0.07
CA ILE A 49 7.57 23.92 -0.90
C ILE A 49 8.63 23.34 -1.85
N PHE A 50 9.66 22.67 -1.32
CA PHE A 50 10.74 22.08 -2.11
C PHE A 50 10.21 21.09 -3.16
N GLY A 51 9.31 20.19 -2.75
CA GLY A 51 8.77 19.13 -3.61
C GLY A 51 7.53 19.54 -4.41
N LYS A 52 7.00 20.76 -4.21
CA LYS A 52 5.69 21.21 -4.74
C LYS A 52 4.58 20.19 -4.45
N LEU A 53 4.54 19.71 -3.22
CA LEU A 53 3.66 18.63 -2.78
C LEU A 53 2.37 19.17 -2.16
N HIS A 54 1.34 18.33 -2.10
CA HIS A 54 0.25 18.56 -1.15
C HIS A 54 0.76 18.31 0.29
N PRO A 55 0.31 19.06 1.32
CA PRO A 55 0.78 18.87 2.70
C PRO A 55 0.68 17.43 3.22
N ASN A 56 -0.42 16.73 2.93
CA ASN A 56 -0.57 15.31 3.28
C ASN A 56 0.47 14.40 2.61
N ASP A 57 0.89 14.69 1.37
CA ASP A 57 1.95 13.93 0.70
C ASP A 57 3.30 14.18 1.36
N ALA A 58 3.57 15.43 1.73
CA ALA A 58 4.79 15.79 2.45
C ALA A 58 4.89 15.04 3.79
N LEU A 59 3.79 14.96 4.55
CA LEU A 59 3.72 14.16 5.77
C LEU A 59 3.94 12.68 5.49
N LEU A 60 3.27 12.14 4.47
CA LEU A 60 3.35 10.73 4.11
C LEU A 60 4.77 10.32 3.68
N ASP A 61 5.45 11.14 2.89
CA ASP A 61 6.84 10.91 2.48
C ASP A 61 7.80 10.87 3.68
N MET A 62 7.60 11.77 4.66
CA MET A 62 8.39 11.80 5.89
C MET A 62 8.12 10.58 6.78
N LEU A 63 6.86 10.18 6.92
CA LEU A 63 6.48 8.97 7.67
C LEU A 63 7.04 7.71 7.01
N ILE A 64 6.93 7.57 5.68
CA ILE A 64 7.51 6.44 4.94
C ILE A 64 9.02 6.38 5.18
N THR A 65 9.71 7.51 5.04
CA THR A 65 11.16 7.57 5.22
C THR A 65 11.57 7.19 6.64
N GLY A 66 10.94 7.79 7.66
CA GLY A 66 11.27 7.53 9.06
C GLY A 66 10.92 6.11 9.52
N VAL A 67 9.75 5.58 9.14
CA VAL A 67 9.33 4.21 9.49
C VAL A 67 10.29 3.20 8.86
N LEU A 68 10.66 3.37 7.60
CA LEU A 68 11.59 2.46 6.93
C LEU A 68 13.02 2.59 7.47
N LEU A 69 13.45 3.80 7.89
CA LEU A 69 14.71 3.97 8.62
C LEU A 69 14.72 3.15 9.91
N ASN A 70 13.71 3.33 10.76
CA ASN A 70 13.58 2.61 12.03
C ASN A 70 13.46 1.10 11.84
N THR A 71 12.88 0.66 10.72
CA THR A 71 12.63 -0.76 10.46
C THR A 71 13.84 -1.48 9.88
N TYR A 72 14.59 -0.82 9.00
CA TYR A 72 15.53 -1.48 8.08
C TYR A 72 16.94 -0.87 8.01
N ALA A 73 17.17 0.39 8.40
CA ALA A 73 18.43 1.08 8.06
C ALA A 73 19.68 0.49 8.73
N ASN A 74 19.54 -0.15 9.89
CA ASN A 74 20.67 -0.72 10.62
C ASN A 74 20.92 -2.20 10.32
N GLN A 75 20.35 -2.71 9.24
CA GLN A 75 20.68 -4.04 8.76
C GLN A 75 22.10 -4.04 8.19
N ASN A 76 23.05 -4.69 8.90
CA ASN A 76 24.45 -4.77 8.50
C ASN A 76 24.59 -5.53 7.17
N GLN A 77 24.70 -4.77 6.07
CA GLN A 77 24.70 -5.32 4.72
C GLN A 77 25.94 -4.88 3.96
N THR A 78 27.04 -5.57 4.24
CA THR A 78 28.24 -5.55 3.39
C THR A 78 27.84 -5.75 1.93
N ASN A 79 28.39 -4.92 1.05
CA ASN A 79 28.17 -4.97 -0.41
C ASN A 79 26.70 -4.85 -0.84
N ILE A 80 25.87 -4.10 -0.10
CA ILE A 80 24.43 -3.99 -0.42
C ILE A 80 24.16 -3.51 -1.84
N ARG A 81 24.97 -2.59 -2.37
CA ARG A 81 24.83 -2.11 -3.75
C ARG A 81 24.95 -3.25 -4.77
N VAL A 82 26.00 -4.06 -4.65
CA VAL A 82 26.25 -5.21 -5.55
C VAL A 82 25.14 -6.24 -5.40
N LYS A 83 24.76 -6.58 -4.15
CA LYS A 83 23.68 -7.53 -3.86
C LYS A 83 22.37 -7.09 -4.50
N SER A 84 22.01 -5.81 -4.37
CA SER A 84 20.78 -5.25 -4.94
C SER A 84 20.80 -5.18 -6.46
N GLU A 85 21.96 -4.92 -7.09
CA GLU A 85 22.11 -4.97 -8.55
C GLU A 85 21.89 -6.38 -9.08
N VAL A 86 22.47 -7.40 -8.44
CA VAL A 86 22.26 -8.81 -8.80
C VAL A 86 20.80 -9.23 -8.64
N LEU A 87 20.17 -8.90 -7.51
CA LEU A 87 18.76 -9.23 -7.28
C LEU A 87 17.85 -8.54 -8.31
N ASN A 88 18.14 -7.30 -8.69
CA ASN A 88 17.40 -6.57 -9.73
C ASN A 88 17.60 -7.17 -11.12
N LEU A 89 18.81 -7.64 -11.45
CA LEU A 89 19.04 -8.34 -12.71
C LEU A 89 18.20 -9.62 -12.78
N LEU A 90 18.19 -10.41 -11.69
CA LEU A 90 17.33 -11.59 -11.59
C LEU A 90 15.85 -11.21 -11.80
N TYR A 91 15.37 -10.15 -11.15
CA TYR A 91 14.00 -9.68 -11.35
C TYR A 91 13.68 -9.35 -12.82
N LYS A 92 14.61 -8.71 -13.55
CA LYS A 92 14.44 -8.41 -14.98
C LYS A 92 14.44 -9.68 -15.86
N LEU A 93 15.29 -10.66 -15.55
CA LEU A 93 15.37 -11.93 -16.29
C LEU A 93 14.10 -12.78 -16.15
N ARG A 94 13.25 -12.46 -15.16
CA ARG A 94 11.93 -13.08 -14.95
C ARG A 94 11.00 -12.97 -16.17
N SER A 95 11.07 -11.86 -16.92
CA SER A 95 10.12 -11.60 -18.01
C SER A 95 10.51 -12.26 -19.34
N VAL A 96 11.63 -12.98 -19.40
CA VAL A 96 12.18 -13.57 -20.65
C VAL A 96 11.41 -14.83 -21.08
N SER A 97 11.07 -15.73 -20.16
CA SER A 97 10.24 -16.91 -20.45
C SER A 97 9.58 -17.50 -19.19
N PRO A 98 8.55 -18.37 -19.32
CA PRO A 98 7.95 -19.06 -18.18
C PRO A 98 8.90 -19.99 -17.42
N ASN A 99 9.85 -20.63 -18.12
CA ASN A 99 10.84 -21.53 -17.51
C ASN A 99 11.92 -20.73 -16.76
N THR A 100 12.39 -19.61 -17.32
CA THR A 100 13.32 -18.72 -16.61
C THR A 100 12.66 -18.13 -15.38
N LYS A 101 11.36 -17.80 -15.42
CA LYS A 101 10.62 -17.32 -14.25
C LYS A 101 10.72 -18.26 -13.04
N LYS A 102 10.48 -19.57 -13.20
CA LYS A 102 10.52 -20.52 -12.07
C LYS A 102 11.90 -20.61 -11.44
N ILE A 103 12.94 -20.69 -12.28
CA ILE A 103 14.34 -20.81 -11.84
C ILE A 103 14.77 -19.52 -11.13
N THR A 104 14.52 -18.37 -11.77
CA THR A 104 14.82 -17.05 -11.25
C THR A 104 14.09 -16.78 -9.93
N ASP A 105 12.80 -17.10 -9.81
CA ASP A 105 12.04 -16.89 -8.58
C ASP A 105 12.63 -17.72 -7.42
N LYS A 106 13.10 -18.95 -7.66
CA LYS A 106 13.76 -19.81 -6.64
C LYS A 106 15.14 -19.28 -6.23
N ILE A 107 15.98 -18.92 -7.20
CA ILE A 107 17.33 -18.37 -6.94
C ILE A 107 17.20 -17.05 -6.17
N ARG A 108 16.36 -16.14 -6.68
CA ARG A 108 16.11 -14.84 -6.07
C ARG A 108 15.55 -14.99 -4.65
N GLY A 109 14.60 -15.89 -4.42
CA GLY A 109 14.07 -16.16 -3.07
C GLY A 109 15.17 -16.54 -2.08
N LYS A 110 16.05 -17.49 -2.45
CA LYS A 110 17.16 -17.95 -1.61
C LYS A 110 18.20 -16.84 -1.37
N LEU A 111 18.56 -16.09 -2.41
CA LEU A 111 19.53 -14.99 -2.30
C LEU A 111 18.98 -13.83 -1.48
N SER A 112 17.74 -13.41 -1.72
CA SER A 112 17.04 -12.38 -0.96
C SER A 112 17.03 -12.72 0.53
N TYR A 113 16.69 -13.95 0.90
CA TYR A 113 16.72 -14.36 2.30
C TYR A 113 18.13 -14.33 2.91
N ASN A 114 19.10 -14.96 2.25
CA ASN A 114 20.46 -15.07 2.78
C ASN A 114 21.20 -13.73 2.85
N TRP A 115 21.01 -12.86 1.85
CA TRP A 115 21.75 -11.61 1.74
C TRP A 115 21.11 -10.45 2.49
N LEU A 116 19.78 -10.45 2.59
CA LEU A 116 19.00 -9.33 3.09
C LEU A 116 18.18 -9.71 4.33
N GLY A 117 17.60 -10.92 4.37
CA GLY A 117 16.64 -11.35 5.40
C GLY A 117 17.23 -11.73 6.77
N ASN A 118 18.51 -12.08 6.87
CA ASN A 118 19.17 -12.49 8.12
C ASN A 118 19.99 -11.38 8.82
N SER A 119 19.75 -10.12 8.44
CA SER A 119 20.48 -8.99 8.98
C SER A 119 19.97 -8.61 10.37
N LYS A 120 20.83 -8.57 11.40
CA LYS A 120 20.47 -8.02 12.71
C LYS A 120 20.54 -6.48 12.67
N PRO A 121 19.56 -5.77 13.25
CA PRO A 121 19.65 -4.33 13.41
C PRO A 121 20.75 -3.99 14.44
N GLU A 122 21.69 -3.13 14.06
CA GLU A 122 22.58 -2.44 15.00
C GLU A 122 21.92 -1.14 15.50
N ILE A 123 22.38 -0.56 16.60
CA ILE A 123 21.93 0.78 17.04
C ILE A 123 22.98 1.77 16.55
N LYS A 124 22.60 2.67 15.63
CA LYS A 124 23.44 3.75 15.14
C LYS A 124 22.62 5.03 15.00
N GLU A 125 23.29 6.17 15.21
CA GLU A 125 22.75 7.46 14.82
C GLU A 125 22.54 7.49 13.30
N TYR A 126 21.41 8.03 12.87
CA TYR A 126 21.07 8.09 11.45
C TYR A 126 21.73 9.28 10.78
N GLU A 127 22.62 9.01 9.85
CA GLU A 127 23.14 10.00 8.92
C GLU A 127 22.47 9.90 7.54
N ILE A 128 22.75 10.86 6.65
CA ILE A 128 22.24 10.81 5.27
C ILE A 128 22.71 9.57 4.51
N TYR A 129 23.90 9.04 4.82
CA TYR A 129 24.37 7.78 4.24
C TYR A 129 23.45 6.59 4.59
N SER A 130 22.79 6.63 5.75
CA SER A 130 21.81 5.61 6.15
C SER A 130 20.62 5.54 5.20
N ILE A 131 20.16 6.71 4.70
CA ILE A 131 19.09 6.78 3.69
C ILE A 131 19.57 6.17 2.36
N ASP A 132 20.82 6.42 1.98
CA ASP A 132 21.40 5.88 0.74
C ASP A 132 21.52 4.37 0.79
N SER A 133 22.06 3.84 1.89
CA SER A 133 22.14 2.40 2.13
C SER A 133 20.75 1.76 2.14
N LEU A 134 19.79 2.37 2.84
CA LEU A 134 18.42 1.89 2.90
C LEU A 134 17.75 1.86 1.53
N ILE A 135 17.89 2.91 0.71
CA ILE A 135 17.35 2.91 -0.66
C ILE A 135 17.94 1.75 -1.48
N GLN A 136 19.23 1.44 -1.32
CA GLN A 136 19.83 0.30 -2.01
C GLN A 136 19.26 -1.03 -1.50
N PHE A 137 19.09 -1.19 -0.19
CA PHE A 137 18.44 -2.36 0.38
C PHE A 137 17.03 -2.57 -0.19
N LEU A 138 16.20 -1.53 -0.15
CA LEU A 138 14.81 -1.59 -0.63
C LEU A 138 14.74 -1.89 -2.13
N LYS A 139 15.69 -1.38 -2.93
CA LYS A 139 15.80 -1.75 -4.35
C LYS A 139 16.04 -3.25 -4.54
N GLY A 140 16.85 -3.87 -3.69
CA GLY A 140 17.14 -5.30 -3.75
C GLY A 140 15.92 -6.17 -3.47
N THR A 141 15.00 -5.72 -2.61
CA THR A 141 13.76 -6.45 -2.30
C THR A 141 12.72 -6.37 -3.42
N SER A 142 12.76 -5.30 -4.23
CA SER A 142 11.80 -4.99 -5.32
C SER A 142 10.33 -4.85 -4.90
N GLU A 143 10.05 -4.75 -3.60
CA GLU A 143 8.68 -4.55 -3.08
C GLU A 143 8.30 -3.07 -2.95
N TYR A 144 9.28 -2.19 -2.73
CA TYR A 144 9.11 -0.80 -2.27
C TYR A 144 9.29 0.25 -3.37
N SER A 145 8.86 -0.04 -4.61
CA SER A 145 9.13 0.83 -5.77
C SER A 145 8.63 2.26 -5.59
N GLU A 146 7.44 2.44 -5.01
CA GLU A 146 6.83 3.76 -4.80
C GLU A 146 7.47 4.50 -3.62
N GLU A 147 7.78 3.79 -2.54
CA GLU A 147 8.47 4.31 -1.37
C GLU A 147 9.88 4.79 -1.73
N ILE A 148 10.60 4.06 -2.59
CA ILE A 148 11.92 4.46 -3.09
C ILE A 148 11.86 5.80 -3.84
N ILE A 149 10.84 6.02 -4.68
CA ILE A 149 10.67 7.29 -5.40
C ILE A 149 10.54 8.47 -4.42
N ARG A 150 9.76 8.27 -3.35
CA ARG A 150 9.52 9.27 -2.31
C ARG A 150 10.75 9.54 -1.48
N MET A 151 11.41 8.49 -1.03
CA MET A 151 12.67 8.59 -0.28
C MET A 151 13.76 9.27 -1.10
N GLN A 152 13.78 9.10 -2.43
CA GLN A 152 14.70 9.84 -3.30
C GLN A 152 14.42 11.34 -3.31
N LEU A 153 13.15 11.76 -3.25
CA LEU A 153 12.79 13.17 -3.14
C LEU A 153 13.16 13.74 -1.76
N VAL A 154 12.87 13.01 -0.68
CA VAL A 154 13.31 13.37 0.68
C VAL A 154 14.83 13.49 0.76
N LYS A 155 15.57 12.55 0.17
CA LYS A 155 17.04 12.61 0.07
C LYS A 155 17.50 13.87 -0.65
N LYS A 156 16.89 14.22 -1.79
CA LYS A 156 17.25 15.45 -2.54
C LYS A 156 17.02 16.70 -1.69
N PHE A 157 15.90 16.76 -0.98
CA PHE A 157 15.61 17.83 -0.02
C PHE A 157 16.66 17.90 1.09
N LEU A 158 16.99 16.80 1.74
CA LEU A 158 18.00 16.78 2.81
C LEU A 158 19.39 17.20 2.32
N LYS A 159 19.72 16.95 1.04
CA LYS A 159 20.96 17.41 0.42
C LYS A 159 20.97 18.91 0.07
N SER A 160 19.81 19.55 -0.04
CA SER A 160 19.74 21.00 -0.26
C SER A 160 19.84 21.81 1.04
N LEU A 161 19.88 21.15 2.20
CA LEU A 161 20.04 21.78 3.51
C LEU A 161 21.53 21.89 3.89
N SER A 162 21.85 22.81 4.80
CA SER A 162 23.16 22.85 5.46
C SER A 162 23.39 21.56 6.27
N LYS A 163 24.65 21.22 6.58
CA LYS A 163 24.96 19.98 7.32
C LYS A 163 24.25 19.90 8.69
N LEU A 164 24.22 21.01 9.43
CA LEU A 164 23.50 21.09 10.71
C LEU A 164 21.99 20.92 10.54
N SER A 165 21.39 21.61 9.56
CA SER A 165 19.96 21.49 9.27
C SER A 165 19.59 20.10 8.74
N GLN A 166 20.48 19.44 8.00
CA GLN A 166 20.33 18.06 7.55
C GLN A 166 20.26 17.10 8.73
N THR A 167 21.20 17.16 9.67
CA THR A 167 21.19 16.32 10.88
C THR A 167 19.92 16.55 11.70
N SER A 168 19.54 17.81 11.91
CA SER A 168 18.29 18.16 12.61
C SER A 168 17.05 17.61 11.90
N ALA A 169 16.97 17.74 10.57
CA ALA A 169 15.85 17.22 9.78
C ALA A 169 15.74 15.70 9.85
N ILE A 170 16.87 14.97 9.78
CA ILE A 170 16.88 13.51 9.93
C ILE A 170 16.39 13.10 11.32
N SER A 171 16.87 13.77 12.38
CA SER A 171 16.40 13.52 13.76
C SER A 171 14.89 13.75 13.90
N GLN A 172 14.35 14.80 13.28
CA GLN A 172 12.92 15.08 13.28
C GLN A 172 12.10 14.03 12.52
N ILE A 173 12.58 13.55 11.37
CA ILE A 173 11.94 12.47 10.59
C ILE A 173 11.82 11.19 11.43
N VAL A 174 12.90 10.83 12.12
CA VAL A 174 12.96 9.65 12.99
C VAL A 174 11.99 9.79 14.17
N LYS A 175 12.03 10.94 14.87
CA LYS A 175 11.12 11.24 15.99
C LYS A 175 9.64 11.24 15.58
N LEU A 176 9.32 11.76 14.40
CA LEU A 176 7.98 11.70 13.84
C LEU A 176 7.52 10.25 13.64
N ALA A 177 8.38 9.40 13.06
CA ALA A 177 8.07 7.99 12.84
C ALA A 177 7.93 7.19 14.14
N GLU A 178 8.78 7.41 15.14
CA GLU A 178 8.67 6.78 16.47
C GLU A 178 7.35 7.17 17.16
N SER A 179 7.01 8.46 17.10
CA SER A 179 5.75 8.97 17.67
C SER A 179 4.53 8.41 16.94
N PHE A 180 4.62 8.28 15.60
CA PHE A 180 3.60 7.61 14.80
C PHE A 180 3.45 6.16 15.20
N GLU A 181 4.53 5.38 15.24
CA GLU A 181 4.51 3.96 15.56
C GLU A 181 3.89 3.70 16.94
N LYS A 182 4.29 4.46 17.96
CA LYS A 182 3.72 4.35 19.31
C LYS A 182 2.21 4.59 19.30
N ARG A 183 1.76 5.71 18.71
CA ARG A 183 0.33 6.08 18.68
C ARG A 183 -0.49 5.10 17.83
N ALA A 184 0.04 4.70 16.67
CA ALA A 184 -0.61 3.79 15.75
C ALA A 184 -0.75 2.39 16.35
N SER A 185 0.28 1.89 17.03
CA SER A 185 0.22 0.64 17.77
C SER A 185 -0.90 0.67 18.81
N THR A 186 -0.98 1.73 19.64
CA THR A 186 -2.07 1.87 20.63
C THR A 186 -3.46 1.84 19.99
N LYS A 187 -3.65 2.47 18.81
CA LYS A 187 -4.98 2.58 18.18
C LYS A 187 -5.33 1.41 17.28
N PHE A 188 -4.36 0.73 16.66
CA PHE A 188 -4.58 -0.24 15.59
C PHE A 188 -3.99 -1.63 15.85
N HIS A 189 -3.28 -1.85 16.97
CA HIS A 189 -2.65 -3.14 17.27
C HIS A 189 -3.65 -4.30 17.18
N HIS A 190 -4.88 -4.13 17.67
CA HIS A 190 -5.87 -5.20 17.61
C HIS A 190 -6.12 -5.65 16.17
N TYR A 191 -6.20 -4.75 15.19
CA TYR A 191 -6.39 -5.08 13.77
C TYR A 191 -5.25 -5.89 13.16
N THR A 192 -4.06 -5.83 13.76
CA THR A 192 -2.81 -6.43 13.27
C THR A 192 -2.15 -7.37 14.27
N SER A 193 -2.86 -7.80 15.32
CA SER A 193 -2.30 -8.57 16.44
C SER A 193 -1.75 -9.93 16.00
N ASN A 194 -2.27 -10.45 14.89
CA ASN A 194 -1.90 -11.73 14.31
C ASN A 194 -0.69 -11.67 13.37
N VAL A 195 -0.15 -10.49 13.03
CA VAL A 195 0.94 -10.35 12.05
C VAL A 195 2.18 -11.13 12.47
N GLU A 196 2.62 -10.95 13.72
CA GLU A 196 3.83 -11.61 14.23
C GLU A 196 3.64 -13.11 14.37
N HIS A 197 2.51 -13.53 14.93
CA HIS A 197 2.20 -14.96 15.08
C HIS A 197 2.07 -15.66 13.72
N PHE A 198 1.42 -15.02 12.74
CA PHE A 198 1.35 -15.49 11.37
C PHE A 198 2.75 -15.72 10.79
N TRP A 199 3.64 -14.73 10.92
CA TRP A 199 4.99 -14.82 10.39
C TRP A 199 5.79 -15.95 11.07
N ASN A 200 5.80 -15.99 12.40
CA ASN A 200 6.55 -16.99 13.17
C ASN A 200 6.08 -18.41 12.85
N SER A 201 4.78 -18.62 12.72
CA SER A 201 4.19 -19.93 12.41
C SER A 201 4.43 -20.38 10.97
N ASN A 202 4.67 -19.44 10.04
CA ASN A 202 4.84 -19.74 8.63
C ASN A 202 6.27 -19.54 8.10
N ARG A 203 7.22 -19.13 8.95
CA ARG A 203 8.58 -18.72 8.53
C ARG A 203 9.23 -19.69 7.55
N ASN A 204 9.25 -20.98 7.85
CA ASN A 204 9.87 -22.02 7.03
C ASN A 204 9.28 -22.11 5.62
N LYS A 205 7.99 -21.80 5.46
CA LYS A 205 7.27 -21.79 4.17
C LYS A 205 7.66 -20.60 3.29
N TYR A 206 8.05 -19.47 3.90
CA TYR A 206 8.28 -18.20 3.18
C TYR A 206 9.75 -17.85 2.96
N VAL A 207 10.67 -18.42 3.73
CA VAL A 207 12.12 -18.16 3.69
C VAL A 207 12.76 -18.31 2.30
N SER A 208 12.18 -19.11 1.40
CA SER A 208 12.68 -19.26 0.01
C SER A 208 11.72 -18.73 -1.06
N ARG A 209 10.69 -17.96 -0.66
CA ARG A 209 9.72 -17.39 -1.59
C ARG A 209 10.14 -16.00 -2.03
N GLU A 210 9.83 -15.66 -3.28
CA GLU A 210 10.14 -14.34 -3.86
C GLU A 210 9.49 -13.20 -3.07
N ASN A 211 8.26 -13.41 -2.60
CA ASN A 211 7.49 -12.45 -1.82
C ASN A 211 7.81 -12.47 -0.31
N TYR A 212 9.01 -12.96 0.08
CA TYR A 212 9.47 -12.99 1.47
C TYR A 212 9.26 -11.65 2.17
N PHE A 213 9.81 -10.57 1.59
CA PHE A 213 9.76 -9.22 2.17
C PHE A 213 8.34 -8.67 2.28
N PHE A 214 7.46 -9.03 1.35
CA PHE A 214 6.06 -8.63 1.40
C PHE A 214 5.32 -9.32 2.56
N CYS A 215 5.54 -10.62 2.75
CA CYS A 215 4.87 -11.41 3.79
C CYS A 215 5.50 -11.27 5.17
N SER A 216 6.72 -10.74 5.26
CA SER A 216 7.44 -10.50 6.52
C SER A 216 7.35 -9.05 7.02
N LYS A 217 6.46 -8.22 6.45
CA LYS A 217 6.27 -6.83 6.88
C LYS A 217 5.84 -6.75 8.34
N LYS A 218 6.38 -5.77 9.07
CA LYS A 218 6.08 -5.57 10.50
C LYS A 218 4.72 -4.88 10.72
N PRO A 219 4.09 -5.00 11.90
CA PRO A 219 2.82 -4.32 12.20
C PRO A 219 2.82 -2.81 11.88
N VAL A 220 3.91 -2.09 12.17
CA VAL A 220 4.04 -0.66 11.86
C VAL A 220 3.89 -0.36 10.36
N GLU A 221 4.33 -1.27 9.47
CA GLU A 221 4.15 -1.10 8.03
C GLU A 221 2.69 -1.27 7.62
N TYR A 222 1.91 -2.13 8.29
CA TYR A 222 0.46 -2.21 8.09
C TYR A 222 -0.20 -0.89 8.50
N HIS A 223 0.13 -0.36 9.67
CA HIS A 223 -0.44 0.90 10.15
C HIS A 223 -0.08 2.09 9.23
N LEU A 224 1.18 2.14 8.75
CA LEU A 224 1.62 3.12 7.76
C LEU A 224 0.78 3.04 6.49
N ASN A 225 0.51 1.83 5.99
CA ASN A 225 -0.33 1.64 4.81
C ASN A 225 -1.79 2.05 5.07
N MET A 226 -2.33 1.77 6.26
CA MET A 226 -3.68 2.17 6.66
C MET A 226 -3.84 3.70 6.61
N VAL A 227 -2.96 4.40 7.32
CA VAL A 227 -2.99 5.86 7.45
C VAL A 227 -2.58 6.55 6.15
N GLY A 228 -1.59 6.00 5.44
CA GLY A 228 -1.16 6.53 4.15
C GLY A 228 -2.27 6.51 3.10
N ALA A 229 -3.08 5.45 3.04
CA ALA A 229 -4.19 5.42 2.09
C ALA A 229 -5.31 6.41 2.48
N GLU A 230 -5.54 6.65 3.77
CA GLU A 230 -6.49 7.67 4.24
C GLU A 230 -6.00 9.09 3.90
N LEU A 231 -4.73 9.41 4.15
CA LEU A 231 -4.12 10.68 3.74
C LEU A 231 -4.24 10.90 2.22
N MET A 232 -3.99 9.85 1.44
CA MET A 232 -4.11 9.88 -0.01
C MET A 232 -5.56 10.08 -0.47
N ASN A 233 -6.52 9.38 0.14
CA ASN A 233 -7.94 9.56 -0.13
C ASN A 233 -8.35 11.02 0.08
N ARG A 234 -7.92 11.64 1.18
CA ARG A 234 -8.18 13.05 1.48
C ARG A 234 -7.61 13.98 0.41
N THR A 235 -6.38 13.73 -0.04
CA THR A 235 -5.74 14.53 -1.09
C THR A 235 -6.41 14.39 -2.46
N LEU A 236 -6.85 13.18 -2.83
CA LEU A 236 -7.44 12.92 -4.15
C LEU A 236 -8.95 13.12 -4.18
N LYS A 237 -9.61 13.28 -3.03
CA LYS A 237 -11.06 13.44 -2.92
C LYS A 237 -11.61 14.61 -3.76
N PRO A 238 -11.01 15.83 -3.78
CA PRO A 238 -11.55 16.93 -4.58
C PRO A 238 -11.59 16.61 -6.08
N ILE A 239 -10.50 16.07 -6.64
CA ILE A 239 -10.47 15.73 -8.07
C ILE A 239 -11.34 14.52 -8.40
N PHE A 240 -11.45 13.55 -7.49
CA PHE A 240 -12.32 12.39 -7.67
C PHE A 240 -13.80 12.76 -7.65
N LYS A 241 -14.21 13.72 -6.81
CA LYS A 241 -15.59 14.22 -6.76
C LYS A 241 -16.08 14.79 -8.10
N ASN A 242 -15.16 15.29 -8.92
CA ASN A 242 -15.47 15.94 -10.19
C ASN A 242 -15.51 14.97 -11.39
N THR A 243 -15.38 13.66 -11.15
CA THR A 243 -15.42 12.66 -12.24
C THR A 243 -16.85 12.44 -12.75
N GLU A 244 -16.98 12.15 -14.03
CA GLU A 244 -18.25 11.83 -14.68
C GLU A 244 -18.62 10.36 -14.49
N GLU A 245 -17.63 9.48 -14.63
CA GLU A 245 -17.74 8.02 -14.55
C GLU A 245 -16.87 7.45 -13.42
N GLN A 246 -17.25 6.30 -12.86
CA GLN A 246 -16.43 5.58 -11.90
C GLN A 246 -16.19 4.12 -12.28
N VAL A 247 -14.97 3.64 -12.04
CA VAL A 247 -14.61 2.23 -12.19
C VAL A 247 -14.16 1.67 -10.84
N ILE A 248 -14.87 0.65 -10.35
CA ILE A 248 -14.53 -0.08 -9.13
C ILE A 248 -13.58 -1.21 -9.49
N LEU A 249 -12.33 -1.10 -9.06
CA LEU A 249 -11.28 -2.08 -9.29
C LEU A 249 -11.22 -3.07 -8.13
N VAL A 250 -11.77 -4.27 -8.33
CA VAL A 250 -11.83 -5.32 -7.29
C VAL A 250 -10.84 -6.45 -7.53
N PRO A 251 -10.09 -6.92 -6.53
CA PRO A 251 -9.13 -7.99 -6.73
C PRO A 251 -9.82 -9.34 -6.87
N THR A 252 -9.26 -10.25 -7.68
CA THR A 252 -9.85 -11.59 -7.88
C THR A 252 -9.89 -12.46 -6.64
N CYS A 253 -9.16 -12.12 -5.57
CA CYS A 253 -9.27 -12.82 -4.28
C CYS A 253 -10.60 -12.57 -3.55
N MET A 254 -11.41 -11.61 -4.00
CA MET A 254 -12.80 -11.43 -3.54
C MET A 254 -13.78 -12.41 -4.18
N SER A 255 -13.38 -13.11 -5.25
CA SER A 255 -14.21 -14.11 -5.89
C SER A 255 -14.29 -15.35 -5.00
N SER A 256 -15.50 -15.73 -4.56
CA SER A 256 -15.72 -16.88 -3.68
C SER A 256 -15.90 -18.21 -4.41
N ASN A 257 -16.03 -18.20 -5.73
CA ASN A 257 -16.23 -19.39 -6.53
C ASN A 257 -14.89 -19.88 -7.13
N PRO A 258 -14.45 -21.13 -6.84
CA PRO A 258 -13.32 -21.75 -7.53
C PRO A 258 -13.48 -21.77 -9.05
N ASN A 259 -14.72 -21.90 -9.53
CA ASN A 259 -15.13 -21.87 -10.93
C ASN A 259 -15.72 -20.50 -11.31
N CYS A 260 -15.04 -19.41 -10.90
CA CYS A 260 -15.46 -18.05 -11.25
C CYS A 260 -15.56 -17.88 -12.77
N LYS A 261 -16.77 -17.64 -13.29
CA LYS A 261 -17.05 -17.46 -14.73
C LYS A 261 -16.64 -16.08 -15.28
N LYS A 262 -15.59 -15.45 -14.74
CA LYS A 262 -15.12 -14.15 -15.22
C LYS A 262 -14.68 -14.24 -16.68
N GLU A 263 -14.93 -13.19 -17.45
CA GLU A 263 -14.61 -13.12 -18.88
C GLU A 263 -13.72 -11.93 -19.18
N THR A 264 -12.97 -12.00 -20.27
CA THR A 264 -12.20 -10.86 -20.77
C THR A 264 -13.00 -10.17 -21.87
N ILE A 265 -13.47 -8.95 -21.59
CA ILE A 265 -14.18 -8.10 -22.54
C ILE A 265 -13.37 -6.82 -22.69
N ASN A 266 -13.01 -6.45 -23.92
CA ASN A 266 -12.21 -5.24 -24.20
C ASN A 266 -10.94 -5.11 -23.34
N ASN A 267 -10.19 -6.21 -23.18
CA ASN A 267 -9.00 -6.33 -22.33
C ASN A 267 -9.23 -6.14 -20.82
N GLU A 268 -10.48 -6.08 -20.37
CA GLU A 268 -10.84 -6.00 -18.96
C GLU A 268 -11.42 -7.31 -18.48
N LEU A 269 -11.10 -7.69 -17.25
CA LEU A 269 -11.65 -8.88 -16.62
C LEU A 269 -12.96 -8.51 -15.94
N VAL A 270 -14.08 -9.06 -16.38
CA VAL A 270 -15.42 -8.69 -15.89
C VAL A 270 -16.13 -9.86 -15.23
N CYS A 271 -16.98 -9.56 -14.25
CA CYS A 271 -17.81 -10.56 -13.57
C CYS A 271 -19.08 -10.84 -14.37
N THR A 272 -19.34 -12.10 -14.72
CA THR A 272 -20.57 -12.56 -15.40
C THR A 272 -21.66 -13.05 -14.43
N SER A 273 -21.52 -12.74 -13.14
CA SER A 273 -22.55 -13.02 -12.12
C SER A 273 -22.79 -14.51 -11.84
N CYS A 274 -21.71 -15.30 -11.72
CA CYS A 274 -21.79 -16.75 -11.51
C CYS A 274 -22.46 -17.25 -10.21
N ASN A 275 -22.52 -16.45 -9.15
CA ASN A 275 -23.10 -16.82 -7.85
C ASN A 275 -23.49 -15.56 -7.06
N GLU A 276 -24.70 -15.49 -6.51
CA GLU A 276 -25.22 -14.37 -5.70
C GLU A 276 -24.50 -14.18 -4.36
N ASN A 277 -23.90 -15.25 -3.83
CA ASN A 277 -23.07 -15.20 -2.61
C ASN A 277 -21.63 -14.72 -2.87
N CYS A 278 -21.26 -14.47 -4.13
CA CYS A 278 -19.96 -13.90 -4.46
C CYS A 278 -19.92 -12.41 -4.16
N HIS A 279 -18.96 -11.97 -3.33
CA HIS A 279 -18.81 -10.55 -2.98
C HIS A 279 -18.61 -9.66 -4.20
N VAL A 280 -17.88 -10.13 -5.23
CA VAL A 280 -17.73 -9.39 -6.50
C VAL A 280 -19.06 -9.25 -7.24
N ASN A 281 -19.90 -10.30 -7.26
CA ASN A 281 -21.21 -10.25 -7.90
C ASN A 281 -22.14 -9.27 -7.16
N ARG A 282 -22.14 -9.29 -5.82
CA ARG A 282 -22.92 -8.36 -5.00
C ARG A 282 -22.53 -6.90 -5.28
N ILE A 283 -21.23 -6.58 -5.32
CA ILE A 283 -20.74 -5.23 -5.67
C ILE A 283 -21.19 -4.84 -7.07
N LYS A 284 -21.01 -5.72 -8.07
CA LYS A 284 -21.44 -5.48 -9.45
C LYS A 284 -22.94 -5.16 -9.50
N ASN A 285 -23.78 -6.00 -8.92
CA ASN A 285 -25.24 -5.86 -8.96
C ASN A 285 -25.72 -4.61 -8.21
N GLN A 286 -25.04 -4.24 -7.12
CA GLN A 286 -25.41 -3.09 -6.31
C GLN A 286 -25.05 -1.75 -6.97
N PHE A 287 -23.89 -1.67 -7.63
CA PHE A 287 -23.35 -0.38 -8.07
C PHE A 287 -23.32 -0.17 -9.58
N ASN A 288 -23.24 -1.23 -10.39
CA ASN A 288 -23.14 -1.05 -11.83
C ASN A 288 -24.39 -0.35 -12.39
N ASN A 289 -24.16 0.69 -13.19
CA ASN A 289 -25.17 1.42 -13.93
C ASN A 289 -24.51 2.09 -15.14
N THR A 290 -25.17 3.07 -15.77
CA THR A 290 -24.65 3.76 -16.95
C THR A 290 -23.30 4.47 -16.72
N ASN A 291 -23.01 4.92 -15.51
CA ASN A 291 -21.80 5.68 -15.18
C ASN A 291 -20.85 4.96 -14.21
N ILE A 292 -21.21 3.76 -13.75
CA ILE A 292 -20.42 2.99 -12.77
C ILE A 292 -20.23 1.57 -13.27
N ARG A 293 -19.00 1.08 -13.27
CA ARG A 293 -18.69 -0.30 -13.64
C ARG A 293 -17.65 -0.94 -12.73
N THR A 294 -17.75 -2.26 -12.59
CA THR A 294 -16.84 -3.08 -11.78
C THR A 294 -15.90 -3.89 -12.67
N VAL A 295 -14.58 -3.77 -12.44
CA VAL A 295 -13.53 -4.48 -13.17
C VAL A 295 -12.68 -5.30 -12.20
N LEU A 296 -12.34 -6.53 -12.57
CA LEU A 296 -11.51 -7.42 -11.76
C LEU A 296 -10.03 -7.20 -12.05
N ILE A 297 -9.23 -7.16 -11.00
CA ILE A 297 -7.77 -7.08 -11.06
C ILE A 297 -7.18 -8.43 -10.60
N PRO A 298 -6.54 -9.21 -11.50
CA PRO A 298 -6.06 -10.56 -11.18
C PRO A 298 -4.82 -10.60 -10.29
N HIS A 299 -3.96 -9.57 -10.35
CA HIS A 299 -2.78 -9.48 -9.49
C HIS A 299 -2.17 -8.08 -9.48
N SER A 300 -1.54 -7.69 -8.36
CA SER A 300 -0.88 -6.38 -8.21
C SER A 300 0.40 -6.24 -9.03
N SER A 301 1.08 -7.34 -9.36
CA SER A 301 2.39 -7.30 -10.06
C SER A 301 2.37 -6.73 -11.49
N LYS A 302 1.19 -6.52 -12.07
CA LYS A 302 1.00 -5.86 -13.38
C LYS A 302 0.01 -4.69 -13.29
N PHE A 303 -0.23 -4.16 -12.08
CA PHE A 303 -1.28 -3.17 -11.85
C PHE A 303 -1.12 -1.94 -12.76
N SER A 304 0.08 -1.38 -12.88
CA SER A 304 0.33 -0.24 -13.77
C SER A 304 0.01 -0.52 -15.25
N GLN A 305 0.11 -1.78 -15.72
CA GLN A 305 -0.30 -2.13 -17.09
C GLN A 305 -1.82 -2.07 -17.25
N TYR A 306 -2.56 -2.50 -16.21
CA TYR A 306 -4.02 -2.38 -16.19
C TYR A 306 -4.49 -0.93 -16.10
N LEU A 307 -3.68 -0.02 -15.54
CA LEU A 307 -4.05 1.40 -15.41
C LEU A 307 -3.90 2.21 -16.70
N ARG A 308 -3.11 1.73 -17.68
CA ARG A 308 -2.82 2.45 -18.94
C ARG A 308 -4.06 3.02 -19.65
N PRO A 309 -5.21 2.32 -19.74
CA PRO A 309 -6.40 2.86 -20.40
C PRO A 309 -6.97 4.13 -19.75
N TRP A 310 -6.58 4.44 -18.51
CA TRP A 310 -7.06 5.61 -17.76
C TRP A 310 -5.97 6.65 -17.47
N GLU A 311 -4.73 6.44 -17.93
CA GLU A 311 -3.64 7.40 -17.73
C GLU A 311 -4.02 8.79 -18.28
N GLY A 312 -3.87 9.82 -17.43
CA GLY A 312 -4.25 11.20 -17.73
C GLY A 312 -5.75 11.48 -17.86
N LYS A 313 -6.64 10.48 -17.72
CA LYS A 313 -8.09 10.68 -17.81
C LYS A 313 -8.63 11.25 -16.50
N THR A 314 -9.09 12.49 -16.56
CA THR A 314 -9.64 13.22 -15.40
C THR A 314 -11.15 13.04 -15.22
N LYS A 315 -11.86 12.61 -16.28
CA LYS A 315 -13.31 12.37 -16.24
C LYS A 315 -13.71 11.02 -15.64
N THR A 316 -12.79 10.06 -15.57
CA THR A 316 -13.06 8.72 -15.02
C THR A 316 -12.33 8.56 -13.70
N GLY A 317 -13.06 8.34 -12.62
CA GLY A 317 -12.52 8.06 -11.29
C GLY A 317 -12.32 6.56 -11.05
N LEU A 318 -11.19 6.18 -10.45
CA LEU A 318 -10.93 4.79 -10.06
C LEU A 318 -11.12 4.58 -8.56
N ILE A 319 -11.90 3.56 -8.18
CA ILE A 319 -12.00 3.12 -6.79
C ILE A 319 -11.19 1.83 -6.65
N GLY A 320 -9.97 1.95 -6.13
CA GLY A 320 -9.08 0.82 -5.91
C GLY A 320 -9.45 0.04 -4.64
N VAL A 321 -9.66 -1.26 -4.78
CA VAL A 321 -9.84 -2.17 -3.64
C VAL A 321 -8.62 -3.08 -3.52
N ALA A 322 -8.02 -3.16 -2.33
CA ALA A 322 -6.88 -4.05 -2.08
C ALA A 322 -6.67 -4.35 -0.59
N CYS A 323 -5.83 -5.34 -0.30
CA CYS A 323 -5.38 -5.60 1.07
C CYS A 323 -4.52 -4.44 1.58
N VAL A 324 -4.44 -4.30 2.91
CA VAL A 324 -3.72 -3.20 3.59
C VAL A 324 -2.35 -2.92 2.95
N LEU A 325 -1.51 -3.94 2.79
CA LEU A 325 -0.14 -3.78 2.29
C LEU A 325 0.02 -3.48 0.78
N ASN A 326 -1.03 -3.57 -0.03
CA ASN A 326 -0.96 -3.27 -1.47
C ASN A 326 -1.74 -2.02 -1.86
N LEU A 327 -2.68 -1.57 -1.01
CA LEU A 327 -3.59 -0.50 -1.38
C LEU A 327 -2.87 0.83 -1.60
N LEU A 328 -1.95 1.19 -0.70
CA LEU A 328 -1.20 2.43 -0.79
C LEU A 328 -0.31 2.50 -2.04
N LYS A 329 0.38 1.39 -2.36
CA LYS A 329 1.18 1.26 -3.58
C LYS A 329 0.33 1.51 -4.84
N GLY A 330 -0.82 0.84 -4.95
CA GLY A 330 -1.73 1.04 -6.08
C GLY A 330 -2.24 2.49 -6.17
N GLY A 331 -2.52 3.11 -5.01
CA GLY A 331 -2.88 4.52 -4.93
C GLY A 331 -1.80 5.47 -5.44
N PHE A 332 -0.53 5.22 -5.09
CA PHE A 332 0.60 6.00 -5.63
C PHE A 332 0.75 5.85 -7.14
N GLU A 333 0.58 4.63 -7.66
CA GLU A 333 0.62 4.38 -9.10
C GLU A 333 -0.47 5.17 -9.83
N MET A 334 -1.72 5.12 -9.36
CA MET A 334 -2.84 5.89 -9.93
C MET A 334 -2.57 7.41 -9.87
N LYS A 335 -2.07 7.89 -8.73
CA LYS A 335 -1.74 9.31 -8.55
C LYS A 335 -0.65 9.79 -9.51
N ARG A 336 0.42 9.00 -9.70
CA ARG A 336 1.50 9.34 -10.65
C ARG A 336 0.99 9.41 -12.09
N LEU A 337 0.04 8.55 -12.45
CA LEU A 337 -0.58 8.51 -13.77
C LEU A 337 -1.66 9.59 -13.95
N GLY A 338 -1.83 10.51 -12.98
CA GLY A 338 -2.80 11.60 -13.06
C GLY A 338 -4.25 11.15 -12.97
N ILE A 339 -4.51 9.98 -12.38
CA ILE A 339 -5.85 9.39 -12.34
C ILE A 339 -6.56 9.78 -11.02
N PRO A 340 -7.74 10.43 -11.08
CA PRO A 340 -8.55 10.65 -9.89
C PRO A 340 -8.92 9.31 -9.26
N SER A 341 -8.64 9.16 -7.96
CA SER A 341 -8.85 7.85 -7.32
C SER A 341 -9.24 7.93 -5.86
N GLN A 342 -9.83 6.84 -5.38
CA GLN A 342 -10.13 6.56 -3.98
C GLN A 342 -9.77 5.11 -3.65
N CYS A 343 -9.39 4.87 -2.41
CA CYS A 343 -8.88 3.60 -1.91
C CYS A 343 -9.85 3.00 -0.87
N VAL A 344 -10.18 1.72 -1.02
CA VAL A 344 -11.00 0.93 -0.09
C VAL A 344 -10.24 -0.33 0.33
N PHE A 345 -10.20 -0.61 1.63
CA PHE A 345 -9.51 -1.76 2.17
C PHE A 345 -10.35 -3.01 2.07
N LEU A 346 -9.69 -4.12 1.75
CA LEU A 346 -10.21 -5.44 2.08
C LEU A 346 -10.22 -5.62 3.60
N ASP A 347 -11.31 -6.14 4.12
CA ASP A 347 -11.53 -6.37 5.54
C ASP A 347 -10.54 -7.36 6.16
N TYR A 348 -9.93 -8.23 5.36
CA TYR A 348 -8.89 -9.17 5.80
C TYR A 348 -8.10 -9.70 4.61
N SER A 349 -6.92 -10.25 4.89
CA SER A 349 -6.11 -10.96 3.91
C SER A 349 -6.74 -12.32 3.54
N GLY A 350 -7.12 -12.48 2.27
CA GLY A 350 -7.74 -13.70 1.72
C GLY A 350 -7.12 -14.21 0.41
N CYS A 351 -5.95 -13.70 0.03
CA CYS A 351 -5.25 -14.14 -1.19
C CYS A 351 -4.46 -15.44 -0.98
N ALA A 352 -4.79 -16.47 -1.75
CA ALA A 352 -4.06 -17.75 -1.76
C ALA A 352 -2.57 -17.61 -2.11
N LYS A 353 -2.22 -16.61 -2.92
CA LYS A 353 -0.82 -16.38 -3.31
C LYS A 353 0.02 -15.89 -2.15
N HIS A 354 -0.55 -15.13 -1.21
CA HIS A 354 0.21 -14.42 -0.18
C HIS A 354 -0.02 -14.96 1.24
N TRP A 355 -1.23 -15.41 1.58
CA TRP A 355 -1.62 -15.49 3.00
C TRP A 355 -2.08 -16.88 3.46
N HIS A 356 -3.02 -17.55 2.77
CA HIS A 356 -3.59 -18.85 3.20
C HIS A 356 -3.92 -19.70 1.95
N SER A 357 -4.79 -20.71 2.06
CA SER A 357 -5.23 -21.60 0.97
C SER A 357 -6.21 -21.01 -0.05
N GLY A 358 -6.66 -19.77 0.13
CA GLY A 358 -7.80 -19.15 -0.56
C GLY A 358 -9.04 -18.97 0.34
N ILE A 359 -9.40 -17.74 0.72
CA ILE A 359 -10.68 -17.40 1.36
C ILE A 359 -11.18 -16.12 0.71
N ALA A 360 -12.45 -16.08 0.35
CA ALA A 360 -13.01 -14.91 -0.30
C ALA A 360 -12.95 -13.71 0.65
N THR A 361 -12.22 -12.65 0.26
CA THR A 361 -12.17 -11.42 1.05
C THR A 361 -13.43 -10.59 0.88
N ASN A 362 -13.71 -9.69 1.82
CA ASN A 362 -14.82 -8.75 1.73
C ASN A 362 -14.33 -7.29 1.89
N ILE A 363 -15.23 -6.33 1.69
CA ILE A 363 -15.02 -4.91 1.93
C ILE A 363 -16.17 -4.33 2.77
N ASN A 364 -15.94 -3.14 3.30
CA ASN A 364 -17.01 -2.31 3.83
C ASN A 364 -17.89 -1.73 2.70
N GLN A 365 -19.09 -2.27 2.53
CA GLN A 365 -20.01 -1.80 1.49
C GLN A 365 -20.49 -0.36 1.75
N LYS A 366 -20.72 0.03 3.01
CA LYS A 366 -21.12 1.40 3.36
C LYS A 366 -20.05 2.40 2.96
N LYS A 367 -18.79 2.12 3.28
CA LYS A 367 -17.65 2.98 2.86
C LYS A 367 -17.58 3.13 1.34
N LEU A 368 -17.81 2.05 0.59
CA LEU A 368 -17.84 2.10 -0.88
C LEU A 368 -19.02 2.96 -1.37
N SER A 369 -20.21 2.79 -0.81
CA SER A 369 -21.38 3.63 -1.09
C SER A 369 -21.12 5.11 -0.80
N ASP A 370 -20.51 5.42 0.34
CA ASP A 370 -20.17 6.79 0.73
C ASP A 370 -19.22 7.44 -0.28
N ILE A 371 -18.23 6.70 -0.79
CA ILE A 371 -17.30 7.19 -1.83
C ILE A 371 -18.05 7.46 -3.14
N ILE A 372 -18.96 6.58 -3.54
CA ILE A 372 -19.73 6.73 -4.78
C ILE A 372 -20.71 7.90 -4.70
N ASN A 373 -21.41 8.06 -3.57
CA ASN A 373 -22.43 9.08 -3.37
C ASN A 373 -21.84 10.50 -3.33
N GLN A 374 -20.58 10.66 -2.90
CA GLN A 374 -19.86 11.93 -2.93
C GLN A 374 -19.78 12.59 -4.31
N VAL A 375 -19.79 11.80 -5.40
CA VAL A 375 -19.82 12.33 -6.77
C VAL A 375 -21.24 12.75 -7.17
N LYS A 376 -22.26 12.03 -6.71
CA LYS A 376 -23.67 12.35 -7.00
C LYS A 376 -24.09 13.67 -6.35
N GLU A 377 -23.73 13.86 -5.08
CA GLU A 377 -24.02 15.08 -4.31
C GLU A 377 -23.41 16.33 -4.97
N GLN A 378 -22.18 16.22 -5.48
CA GLN A 378 -21.52 17.33 -6.19
C GLN A 378 -22.28 17.71 -7.48
N LYS A 379 -22.75 16.72 -8.23
CA LYS A 379 -23.54 16.95 -9.46
C LYS A 379 -24.91 17.56 -9.17
N SER A 380 -25.53 17.26 -8.02
CA SER A 380 -26.78 17.94 -7.62
C SER A 380 -26.56 19.41 -7.26
N VAL A 381 -25.46 19.75 -6.57
CA VAL A 381 -25.12 21.15 -6.24
C VAL A 381 -24.86 21.97 -7.51
N LEU A 382 -24.11 21.42 -8.48
CA LEU A 382 -23.81 22.08 -9.75
C LEU A 382 -25.01 22.23 -10.71
N LYS A 383 -26.15 21.58 -10.43
CA LYS A 383 -27.38 21.75 -11.23
C LYS A 383 -28.31 22.83 -10.66
N ILE A 384 -28.07 23.28 -9.44
CA ILE A 384 -28.90 24.25 -8.71
C ILE A 384 -28.22 25.64 -8.68
N ALA A 385 -26.89 25.70 -8.84
CA ALA A 385 -26.13 26.91 -9.12
C ALA A 385 -26.08 27.17 -10.63
#